data_AF-J3A5M4-F1
#
_entry.id   AF-J3A5M4-F1
#
_cell.length_a   1.000
_cell.length_b   1.000
_cell.length_c   1.000
_cell.angle_alpha   90.00
_cell.angle_beta   90.00
_cell.angle_gamma   90.00
#
_symmetry.space_group_name_H-M   'P 1'
#
loop_
_entity.id
_entity.type
_entity.pdbx_description
1 polymer ?
#
loop_
_entity_poly.entity_id
_entity_poly.type
_entity_poly.pdbx_seq_one_letter_code
_entity_poly.pdbx_strand_id
1 'polypeptide(L)'
;MVSDNTPDRERVNEQALAELRSHETWHGPHLIRSIERHHSETHPGIPLSLFDAYTERLGYDAIQSRADVEEKVVDDENWQSEAAYYRIGDNVSAYPVTWHRYYEDGGIRGLVGVMQQQLGHDVQRGDLLLALEAIAGVDRPTADAMLTTARRERQVVVQPRTNPEAFVYPAKTEG
;
A
#
# COMPACT_ATOMS: atom_id res chain seq x y z
N MET A 1 25.12 27.94 19.15
CA MET A 1 25.22 27.58 17.72
C MET A 1 24.54 26.24 17.58
N VAL A 2 23.58 26.21 16.66
CA VAL A 2 22.56 25.18 16.51
C VAL A 2 23.23 23.85 16.21
N SER A 3 22.97 22.84 17.04
CA SER A 3 23.28 21.45 16.71
C SER A 3 22.50 21.12 15.45
N ASP A 4 23.24 20.85 14.38
CA ASP A 4 22.73 20.27 13.14
C ASP A 4 22.26 18.85 13.45
N ASN A 5 21.06 18.77 14.01
CA ASN A 5 20.38 17.54 14.34
C ASN A 5 19.61 17.15 13.09
N THR A 6 20.30 16.62 12.08
CA THR A 6 19.67 16.00 10.91
C THR A 6 19.44 14.52 11.25
N PRO A 7 18.26 14.08 11.74
CA PRO A 7 18.05 12.71 12.20
C PRO A 7 17.43 11.82 11.09
N ASP A 8 17.20 12.35 9.89
CA ASP A 8 16.25 11.73 8.93
C ASP A 8 16.87 11.18 7.63
N ARG A 9 18.16 11.38 7.36
CA ARG A 9 18.78 10.84 6.13
C ARG A 9 18.97 9.31 6.14
N GLU A 10 18.94 8.68 7.31
CA GLU A 10 19.02 7.23 7.46
C GLU A 10 17.66 6.50 7.28
N ARG A 11 16.58 7.24 7.00
CA ARG A 11 15.23 6.67 6.84
C ARG A 11 14.80 6.43 5.40
N VAL A 12 15.55 6.86 4.39
CA VAL A 12 15.19 6.61 2.98
C VAL A 12 15.76 5.27 2.54
N ASN A 13 14.89 4.35 2.13
CA ASN A 13 15.31 3.06 1.56
C ASN A 13 15.84 3.28 0.13
N GLU A 14 17.13 3.00 -0.09
CA GLU A 14 17.78 3.21 -1.40
C GLU A 14 17.21 2.31 -2.51
N GLN A 15 16.67 1.13 -2.18
CA GLN A 15 16.00 0.27 -3.15
C GLN A 15 14.68 0.90 -3.60
N ALA A 16 13.88 1.41 -2.66
CA ALA A 16 12.66 2.15 -2.97
C ALA A 16 12.97 3.39 -3.82
N LEU A 17 14.02 4.14 -3.47
CA LEU A 17 14.45 5.33 -4.21
C LEU A 17 14.88 4.98 -5.64
N ALA A 18 15.64 3.90 -5.82
CA ALA A 18 16.05 3.42 -7.15
C ALA A 18 14.84 3.01 -8.01
N GLU A 19 13.86 2.34 -7.41
CA GLU A 19 12.63 1.93 -8.07
C GLU A 19 11.76 3.13 -8.49
N LEU A 20 11.62 4.12 -7.60
CA LEU A 20 10.91 5.35 -7.88
C LEU A 20 11.57 6.14 -9.03
N ARG A 21 12.90 6.18 -9.06
CA ARG A 21 13.66 6.81 -10.16
C ARG A 21 13.52 6.07 -11.48
N SER A 22 13.40 4.75 -11.47
CA SER A 22 13.20 3.98 -12.71
C SER A 22 11.80 4.12 -13.29
N HIS A 23 10.85 4.66 -12.53
CA HIS A 23 9.47 4.84 -12.94
C HIS A 23 9.09 6.33 -12.93
N GLU A 24 9.51 7.07 -13.97
CA GLU A 24 9.27 8.52 -14.08
C GLU A 24 7.79 8.93 -13.99
N THR A 25 6.86 8.00 -14.24
CA THR A 25 5.40 8.25 -14.18
C THR A 25 4.78 7.99 -12.81
N TRP A 26 5.54 7.51 -11.83
CA TRP A 26 5.01 7.22 -10.50
C TRP A 26 4.90 8.50 -9.68
N HIS A 27 3.69 9.04 -9.66
CA HIS A 27 3.33 10.20 -8.88
C HIS A 27 2.16 9.87 -7.94
N GLY A 28 1.96 10.77 -6.98
CA GLY A 28 0.85 10.72 -6.05
C GLY A 28 0.76 9.41 -5.26
N PRO A 29 -0.41 8.73 -5.19
CA PRO A 29 -0.55 7.51 -4.38
C PRO A 29 0.39 6.36 -4.75
N HIS A 30 0.92 6.33 -5.98
CA HIS A 30 1.94 5.34 -6.36
C HIS A 30 3.26 5.55 -5.63
N LEU A 31 3.65 6.80 -5.39
CA LEU A 31 4.85 7.14 -4.62
C LEU A 31 4.69 6.64 -3.18
N ILE A 32 3.57 6.97 -2.54
CA ILE A 32 3.26 6.54 -1.17
C ILE A 32 3.20 5.01 -1.08
N ARG A 33 2.54 4.33 -2.02
CA ARG A 33 2.48 2.86 -2.08
C ARG A 33 3.86 2.23 -2.15
N SER A 34 4.75 2.78 -2.96
CA SER A 34 6.13 2.29 -3.09
C SER A 34 6.90 2.47 -1.79
N ILE A 35 6.77 3.62 -1.14
CA ILE A 35 7.41 3.90 0.15
C ILE A 35 6.85 2.96 1.23
N GLU A 36 5.53 2.85 1.37
CA GLU A 36 4.88 1.95 2.34
C GLU A 36 5.39 0.51 2.25
N ARG A 37 5.54 -0.03 1.03
CA ARG A 37 6.04 -1.39 0.82
C ARG A 37 7.43 -1.60 1.42
N HIS A 38 8.28 -0.58 1.38
CA HIS A 38 9.68 -0.66 1.83
C HIS A 38 9.90 -0.17 3.27
N HIS A 39 8.83 0.25 3.95
CA HIS A 39 8.83 0.81 5.30
C HIS A 39 7.75 0.15 6.19
N SER A 40 7.84 -1.16 6.37
CA SER A 40 6.88 -1.90 7.20
C SER A 40 6.92 -1.51 8.68
N GLU A 41 8.01 -0.91 9.14
CA GLU A 41 8.15 -0.38 10.50
C GLU A 41 7.25 0.82 10.79
N THR A 42 6.73 1.50 9.76
CA THR A 42 5.81 2.63 9.93
C THR A 42 4.36 2.27 9.76
N HIS A 43 4.04 0.99 9.49
CA HIS A 43 2.68 0.55 9.20
C HIS A 43 1.72 0.73 10.39
N PRO A 44 0.45 1.07 10.12
CA PRO A 44 -0.15 1.36 8.80
C PRO A 44 0.21 2.76 8.26
N GLY A 45 0.49 2.83 6.94
CA GLY A 45 0.88 4.07 6.25
C GLY A 45 2.31 4.53 6.52
N ILE A 46 2.60 5.76 6.11
CA ILE A 46 3.89 6.43 6.34
C ILE A 46 3.70 7.81 6.98
N PRO A 47 4.64 8.28 7.81
CA PRO A 47 4.62 9.65 8.28
C PRO A 47 4.98 10.62 7.14
N LEU A 48 4.37 11.82 7.13
CA LEU A 48 4.65 12.84 6.11
C LEU A 48 6.12 13.31 6.10
N SER A 49 6.86 13.18 7.21
CA SER A 49 8.29 13.49 7.22
C SER A 49 9.11 12.49 6.39
N LEU A 50 8.70 11.22 6.35
CA LEU A 50 9.33 10.21 5.49
C LEU A 50 9.04 10.50 4.02
N PHE A 51 7.78 10.86 3.71
CA PHE A 51 7.41 11.30 2.38
C PHE A 51 8.25 12.49 1.90
N ASP A 52 8.39 13.53 2.74
CA ASP A 52 9.25 14.69 2.43
C ASP A 52 10.69 14.25 2.11
N ALA A 53 11.28 13.38 2.92
CA ALA A 53 12.65 12.89 2.70
C ALA A 53 12.82 12.19 1.34
N TYR A 54 11.81 11.42 0.89
CA TYR A 54 11.82 10.84 -0.47
C TYR A 54 11.70 11.91 -1.55
N THR A 55 10.78 12.87 -1.40
CA THR A 55 10.58 13.93 -2.40
C THR A 55 11.84 14.78 -2.58
N GLU A 56 12.54 15.14 -1.52
CA GLU A 56 13.83 15.85 -1.59
C GLU A 56 14.89 15.03 -2.33
N ARG A 57 14.98 13.71 -2.05
CA ARG A 57 15.95 12.80 -2.69
C ARG A 57 15.65 12.54 -4.16
N LEU A 58 14.39 12.67 -4.57
CA LEU A 58 13.92 12.60 -5.95
C LEU A 58 14.08 13.95 -6.69
N GLY A 59 14.39 15.04 -5.97
CA GLY A 59 14.53 16.38 -6.54
C GLY A 59 13.21 17.12 -6.75
N TYR A 60 12.14 16.67 -6.09
CA TYR A 60 10.86 17.38 -6.05
C TYR A 60 10.86 18.46 -4.98
N ASP A 61 9.97 19.44 -5.12
CA ASP A 61 9.68 20.40 -4.06
C ASP A 61 8.84 19.70 -2.97
N ALA A 62 9.46 19.44 -1.82
CA ALA A 62 8.83 18.74 -0.70
C ALA A 62 7.63 19.52 -0.12
N ILE A 63 7.70 20.84 -0.06
CA ILE A 63 6.60 21.68 0.47
C ILE A 63 5.40 21.59 -0.47
N GLN A 64 5.64 21.75 -1.78
CA GLN A 64 4.57 21.66 -2.77
C GLN A 64 3.98 20.24 -2.85
N SER A 65 4.82 19.22 -2.76
CA SER A 65 4.42 17.81 -2.81
C SER A 65 3.60 17.43 -1.57
N ARG A 66 3.99 17.89 -0.38
CA ARG A 66 3.21 17.74 0.86
C ARG A 66 1.86 18.43 0.75
N ALA A 67 1.82 19.67 0.26
CA ALA A 67 0.56 20.39 0.08
C ALA A 67 -0.40 19.65 -0.86
N ASP A 68 0.10 19.04 -1.94
CA ASP A 68 -0.70 18.21 -2.85
C ASP A 68 -1.28 16.95 -2.16
N VAL A 69 -0.49 16.30 -1.29
CA VAL A 69 -0.97 15.18 -0.48
C VAL A 69 -2.04 15.63 0.50
N GLU A 70 -1.80 16.72 1.23
CA GLU A 70 -2.74 17.26 2.22
C GLU A 70 -4.05 17.74 1.60
N GLU A 71 -4.04 18.24 0.37
CA GLU A 71 -5.26 18.64 -0.36
C GLU A 71 -6.12 17.43 -0.74
N LYS A 72 -5.50 16.30 -1.08
CA LYS A 72 -6.15 15.10 -1.60
C LYS A 72 -6.38 14.00 -0.57
N VAL A 73 -5.90 14.19 0.66
CA VAL A 73 -6.11 13.22 1.73
C VAL A 73 -7.56 13.24 2.18
N VAL A 74 -8.15 12.06 2.26
CA VAL A 74 -9.51 11.85 2.76
C VAL A 74 -9.44 11.20 4.15
N ASP A 75 -10.35 11.62 5.01
CA ASP A 75 -10.62 11.00 6.31
C ASP A 75 -11.82 10.05 6.15
N ASP A 76 -11.71 9.14 5.19
CA ASP A 76 -12.71 8.11 4.92
C ASP A 76 -12.10 6.74 5.22
N GLU A 77 -12.90 5.89 5.85
CA GLU A 77 -12.51 4.52 6.10
C GLU A 77 -12.68 3.63 4.86
N ASN A 78 -13.40 4.09 3.84
CA ASN A 78 -13.73 3.32 2.63
C ASN A 78 -12.95 3.78 1.41
N TRP A 79 -12.73 2.83 0.50
CA TRP A 79 -12.14 3.10 -0.80
C TRP A 79 -12.95 4.12 -1.59
N GLN A 80 -12.28 5.22 -1.96
CA GLN A 80 -12.84 6.28 -2.81
C GLN A 80 -12.31 6.19 -4.24
N SER A 81 -10.99 6.12 -4.41
CA SER A 81 -10.34 5.95 -5.71
C SER A 81 -8.86 5.61 -5.56
N GLU A 82 -8.22 5.23 -6.68
CA GLU A 82 -6.76 5.06 -6.76
C GLU A 82 -5.97 6.36 -6.60
N ALA A 83 -6.63 7.51 -6.78
CA ALA A 83 -6.01 8.84 -6.69
C ALA A 83 -6.09 9.45 -5.28
N ALA A 84 -6.82 8.82 -4.36
CA ALA A 84 -7.00 9.32 -3.00
C ALA A 84 -5.84 8.86 -2.09
N TYR A 85 -5.54 9.70 -1.09
CA TYR A 85 -4.72 9.31 0.05
C TYR A 85 -5.62 9.17 1.27
N TYR A 86 -5.28 8.27 2.18
CA TYR A 86 -6.08 8.01 3.38
C TYR A 86 -5.29 8.39 4.62
N ARG A 87 -5.92 9.18 5.50
CA ARG A 87 -5.33 9.50 6.80
C ARG A 87 -5.49 8.31 7.74
N ILE A 88 -4.39 7.91 8.38
CA ILE A 88 -4.36 6.85 9.39
C ILE A 88 -3.59 7.36 10.61
N GLY A 89 -4.31 7.98 11.56
CA GLY A 89 -3.68 8.75 12.63
C GLY A 89 -2.84 9.90 12.05
N ASP A 90 -1.56 9.96 12.40
CA ASP A 90 -0.59 10.94 11.89
C ASP A 90 0.06 10.50 10.56
N ASN A 91 -0.23 9.28 10.09
CA ASN A 91 0.30 8.73 8.86
C ASN A 91 -0.66 8.94 7.68
N VAL A 92 -0.10 8.82 6.48
CA VAL A 92 -0.84 8.77 5.21
C VAL A 92 -0.58 7.44 4.54
N SER A 93 -1.63 6.84 3.99
CA SER A 93 -1.55 5.60 3.21
C SER A 93 -2.19 5.74 1.83
N ALA A 94 -1.75 4.93 0.88
CA ALA A 94 -2.41 4.73 -0.40
C ALA A 94 -3.67 3.85 -0.29
N TYR A 95 -3.94 3.26 0.88
CA TYR A 95 -5.08 2.38 1.12
C TYR A 95 -5.87 2.79 2.37
N PRO A 96 -7.21 2.61 2.38
CA PRO A 96 -8.05 2.96 3.53
C PRO A 96 -7.70 2.15 4.78
N VAL A 97 -7.91 2.73 5.96
CA VAL A 97 -7.67 2.06 7.26
C VAL A 97 -8.47 0.76 7.40
N THR A 98 -9.65 0.64 6.77
CA THR A 98 -10.41 -0.62 6.78
C THR A 98 -9.64 -1.76 6.13
N TRP A 99 -8.91 -1.52 5.05
CA TRP A 99 -8.17 -2.58 4.37
C TRP A 99 -7.05 -3.13 5.25
N HIS A 100 -6.32 -2.24 5.92
CA HIS A 100 -5.30 -2.59 6.92
C HIS A 100 -5.90 -3.44 8.06
N ARG A 101 -7.00 -2.96 8.68
CA ARG A 101 -7.67 -3.67 9.78
C ARG A 101 -8.17 -5.06 9.38
N TYR A 102 -8.83 -5.19 8.23
CA TYR A 102 -9.32 -6.49 7.77
C TYR A 102 -8.20 -7.46 7.38
N TYR A 103 -7.06 -6.93 6.92
CA TYR A 103 -5.87 -7.74 6.71
C TYR A 103 -5.26 -8.22 8.05
N GLU A 104 -5.17 -7.35 9.06
CA GLU A 104 -4.66 -7.72 10.38
C GLU A 104 -5.54 -8.79 11.06
N ASP A 105 -6.87 -8.61 11.03
CA ASP A 105 -7.82 -9.51 11.67
C ASP A 105 -8.01 -10.84 10.91
N GLY A 106 -7.98 -10.80 9.58
CA GLY A 106 -8.43 -11.89 8.71
C GLY A 106 -7.44 -12.35 7.64
N GLY A 107 -6.23 -11.80 7.64
CA GLY A 107 -5.20 -12.05 6.63
C GLY A 107 -5.68 -11.71 5.21
N ILE A 108 -5.14 -12.44 4.23
CA ILE A 108 -5.50 -12.28 2.81
C ILE A 108 -7.02 -12.45 2.59
N ARG A 109 -7.67 -13.35 3.31
CA ARG A 109 -9.12 -13.57 3.17
C ARG A 109 -9.91 -12.34 3.58
N GLY A 110 -9.55 -11.73 4.72
CA GLY A 110 -10.17 -10.50 5.21
C GLY A 110 -9.97 -9.36 4.22
N LEU A 111 -8.74 -9.17 3.74
CA LEU A 111 -8.41 -8.15 2.74
C LEU A 111 -9.22 -8.31 1.44
N VAL A 112 -9.27 -9.51 0.87
CA VAL A 112 -10.05 -9.76 -0.36
C VAL A 112 -11.54 -9.50 -0.13
N GLY A 113 -12.07 -9.86 1.04
CA GLY A 113 -13.46 -9.61 1.41
C GLY A 113 -13.81 -8.13 1.43
N VAL A 114 -13.00 -7.30 2.11
CA VAL A 114 -13.25 -5.85 2.18
C VAL A 114 -13.01 -5.16 0.84
N MET A 115 -12.00 -5.58 0.06
CA MET A 115 -11.77 -5.07 -1.28
C MET A 115 -12.98 -5.33 -2.18
N GLN A 116 -13.50 -6.56 -2.21
CA GLN A 116 -14.68 -6.89 -3.04
C GLN A 116 -15.91 -6.08 -2.62
N GLN A 117 -16.12 -5.90 -1.31
CA GLN A 117 -17.23 -5.11 -0.79
C GLN A 117 -17.14 -3.64 -1.22
N GLN A 118 -15.97 -3.02 -1.10
CA GLN A 118 -15.82 -1.58 -1.33
C GLN A 118 -15.60 -1.22 -2.81
N LEU A 119 -14.95 -2.08 -3.60
CA LEU A 119 -14.81 -1.89 -5.04
C LEU A 119 -16.12 -2.13 -5.79
N GLY A 120 -17.03 -2.95 -5.24
CA GLY A 120 -18.30 -3.30 -5.88
C GLY A 120 -18.14 -4.20 -7.10
N HIS A 121 -16.95 -4.75 -7.33
CA HIS A 121 -16.64 -5.69 -8.40
C HIS A 121 -15.61 -6.73 -7.94
N ASP A 122 -15.36 -7.73 -8.78
CA ASP A 122 -14.39 -8.78 -8.49
C ASP A 122 -12.96 -8.23 -8.39
N VAL A 123 -12.22 -8.74 -7.41
CA VAL A 123 -10.85 -8.29 -7.12
C VAL A 123 -9.89 -8.95 -8.10
N GLN A 124 -9.18 -8.16 -8.89
CA GLN A 124 -8.13 -8.72 -9.75
C GLN A 124 -6.93 -9.12 -8.91
N ARG A 125 -6.27 -10.21 -9.30
CA ARG A 125 -5.02 -10.68 -8.67
C ARG A 125 -3.95 -9.59 -8.70
N GLY A 126 -3.90 -8.80 -9.77
CA GLY A 126 -3.00 -7.65 -9.89
C GLY A 126 -3.14 -6.68 -8.73
N ASP A 127 -4.38 -6.24 -8.49
CA ASP A 127 -4.76 -5.25 -7.48
C ASP A 127 -4.55 -5.77 -6.06
N LEU A 128 -4.93 -7.04 -5.81
CA LEU A 128 -4.69 -7.68 -4.51
C LEU A 128 -3.20 -7.71 -4.17
N LEU A 129 -2.36 -8.11 -5.14
CA LEU A 129 -0.93 -8.19 -4.89
C LEU A 129 -0.32 -6.80 -4.67
N LEU A 130 -0.79 -5.76 -5.37
CA LEU A 130 -0.37 -4.38 -5.11
C LEU A 130 -0.77 -3.91 -3.71
N ALA A 131 -1.99 -4.24 -3.26
CA ALA A 131 -2.44 -3.93 -1.92
C ALA A 131 -1.64 -4.70 -0.86
N LEU A 132 -1.38 -5.99 -1.07
CA LEU A 132 -0.59 -6.81 -0.15
C LEU A 132 0.85 -6.33 -0.02
N GLU A 133 1.47 -5.93 -1.12
CA GLU A 133 2.82 -5.37 -1.11
C GLU A 133 2.92 -4.17 -0.14
N ALA A 134 1.96 -3.24 -0.21
CA ALA A 134 1.94 -2.08 0.67
C ALA A 134 1.46 -2.40 2.09
N ILE A 135 0.35 -3.12 2.24
CA ILE A 135 -0.29 -3.38 3.55
C ILE A 135 0.52 -4.37 4.39
N ALA A 136 1.12 -5.39 3.77
CA ALA A 136 1.95 -6.36 4.48
C ALA A 136 3.44 -6.00 4.47
N GLY A 137 3.85 -5.01 3.67
CA GLY A 137 5.24 -4.54 3.61
C GLY A 137 6.18 -5.58 3.02
N VAL A 138 5.76 -6.21 1.92
CA VAL A 138 6.47 -7.31 1.28
C VAL A 138 6.66 -7.06 -0.21
N ASP A 139 7.62 -7.73 -0.82
CA ASP A 139 7.82 -7.66 -2.26
C ASP A 139 6.79 -8.51 -3.05
N ARG A 140 6.73 -8.28 -4.37
CA ARG A 140 5.81 -9.00 -5.27
C ARG A 140 5.95 -10.53 -5.19
N PRO A 141 7.15 -11.13 -5.24
CA PRO A 141 7.30 -12.57 -5.09
C PRO A 141 6.75 -13.11 -3.75
N THR A 142 6.97 -12.38 -2.66
CA THR A 142 6.47 -12.77 -1.34
C THR A 142 4.95 -12.64 -1.27
N ALA A 143 4.37 -11.55 -1.76
CA ALA A 143 2.92 -11.39 -1.86
C ALA A 143 2.27 -12.53 -2.67
N ASP A 144 2.91 -12.96 -3.76
CA ASP A 144 2.42 -14.08 -4.56
C ASP A 144 2.54 -15.44 -3.85
N ALA A 145 3.63 -15.65 -3.11
CA ALA A 145 3.80 -16.83 -2.27
C ALA A 145 2.74 -16.89 -1.16
N MET A 146 2.40 -15.74 -0.55
CA MET A 146 1.32 -15.63 0.43
C MET A 146 -0.03 -15.96 -0.21
N LEU A 147 -0.34 -15.40 -1.39
CA LEU A 147 -1.58 -15.71 -2.13
C LEU A 147 -1.66 -17.21 -2.50
N THR A 148 -0.54 -17.80 -2.91
CA THR A 148 -0.45 -19.23 -3.20
C THR A 148 -0.74 -20.08 -1.96
N THR A 149 -0.23 -19.66 -0.81
CA THR A 149 -0.45 -20.32 0.49
C THR A 149 -1.90 -20.20 0.92
N ALA A 150 -2.47 -18.99 0.92
CA ALA A 150 -3.87 -18.72 1.22
C ALA A 150 -4.82 -19.57 0.35
N ARG A 151 -4.49 -19.77 -0.93
CA ARG A 151 -5.26 -20.66 -1.81
C ARG A 151 -5.16 -22.14 -1.39
N ARG A 152 -3.96 -22.61 -1.03
CA ARG A 152 -3.76 -24.01 -0.57
C ARG A 152 -4.52 -24.28 0.72
N GLU A 153 -4.56 -23.30 1.60
CA GLU A 153 -5.28 -23.33 2.88
C GLU A 153 -6.78 -23.05 2.74
N ARG A 154 -7.29 -22.91 1.50
CA ARG A 154 -8.70 -22.61 1.21
C ARG A 154 -9.19 -21.35 1.92
N GLN A 155 -8.33 -20.35 2.09
CA GLN A 155 -8.71 -19.02 2.54
C GLN A 155 -9.27 -18.17 1.39
N VAL A 156 -8.78 -18.40 0.17
CA VAL A 156 -9.20 -17.72 -1.06
C VAL A 156 -9.32 -18.67 -2.25
N VAL A 157 -10.07 -18.24 -3.26
CA VAL A 157 -10.24 -18.92 -4.55
C VAL A 157 -9.73 -18.01 -5.66
N VAL A 158 -8.94 -18.54 -6.60
CA VAL A 158 -8.36 -17.78 -7.73
C VAL A 158 -8.84 -18.36 -9.05
N GLN A 159 -9.46 -17.55 -9.91
CA GLN A 159 -10.06 -17.99 -11.18
C GLN A 159 -9.81 -17.02 -12.35
N PRO A 160 -9.31 -17.50 -13.52
CA PRO A 160 -8.75 -18.83 -13.75
C PRO A 160 -7.38 -18.99 -13.08
N ARG A 161 -7.07 -20.21 -12.62
CA ARG A 161 -5.98 -20.51 -11.68
C ARG A 161 -4.58 -20.03 -12.11
N THR A 162 -4.32 -20.00 -13.41
CA THR A 162 -2.98 -19.75 -14.01
C THR A 162 -2.91 -18.41 -14.75
N ASN A 163 -3.96 -17.58 -14.70
CA ASN A 163 -3.99 -16.32 -15.43
C ASN A 163 -3.47 -15.17 -14.53
N PRO A 164 -2.53 -14.33 -14.99
CA PRO A 164 -2.18 -13.09 -14.29
C PRO A 164 -3.37 -12.15 -14.05
N GLU A 165 -4.38 -12.17 -14.92
CA GLU A 165 -5.63 -11.41 -14.83
C GLU A 165 -6.74 -12.19 -14.09
N ALA A 166 -6.37 -13.15 -13.26
CA ALA A 166 -7.34 -13.93 -12.49
C ALA A 166 -8.07 -13.07 -11.46
N PHE A 167 -9.34 -13.37 -11.23
CA PHE A 167 -10.10 -12.85 -10.10
C PHE A 167 -9.81 -13.66 -8.83
N VAL A 168 -9.80 -12.97 -7.70
CA VAL A 168 -9.60 -13.56 -6.37
C VAL A 168 -10.83 -13.31 -5.52
N TYR A 169 -11.31 -14.37 -4.88
CA TYR A 169 -12.51 -14.37 -4.04
C TYR A 169 -12.16 -14.88 -2.64
N PRO A 170 -12.84 -14.40 -1.58
CA PRO A 170 -12.73 -15.04 -0.28
C PRO A 170 -13.33 -16.44 -0.38
N ALA A 171 -12.69 -17.44 0.22
CA ALA A 171 -13.29 -18.77 0.27
C ALA A 171 -14.54 -18.74 1.16
N LYS A 172 -15.55 -19.51 0.76
CA LYS A 172 -16.77 -19.71 1.56
C LYS A 172 -16.37 -20.33 2.89
N THR A 173 -16.80 -19.72 4.00
CA THR A 173 -16.74 -20.38 5.30
C THR A 173 -17.71 -21.55 5.25
N GLU A 174 -17.24 -22.78 5.48
CA GLU A 174 -18.14 -23.89 5.77
C GLU A 174 -18.81 -23.55 7.11
N GLY A 175 -20.12 -23.32 7.07
CA GLY A 175 -20.94 -23.06 8.26
C GLY A 175 -21.36 -24.35 8.94
#